data_AF-A0A0T9NIX5-F1
#
_entry.id   AF-A0A0T9NIX5-F1
#
_cell.length_a   1.000
_cell.length_b   1.000
_cell.length_c   1.000
_cell.angle_alpha   90.00
_cell.angle_beta   90.00
_cell.angle_gamma   90.00
#
_symmetry.space_group_name_H-M   'P 1'
#
loop_
_entity.id
_entity.type
_entity.pdbx_description
1 polymer ?
#
loop_
_entity_poly.entity_id
_entity_poly.type
_entity_poly.pdbx_seq_one_letter_code
_entity_poly.pdbx_strand_id
1 'polypeptide(L)'
;MDLLRSLVGMCILLLIAYLFSVNKRKIKLRTVGSALLLQITLGAVMLYVPAGKWFISSIANVVNRVISYSDAGSAFIFGGLVGPKMNVLFDGAGFVFAFHVLPAIIFITSLISILYYLGVMGWLINILGSLFQKLLGISKVESFAAVTTIFLGQNEIPAVVKPFINKMNSNELFTVICSGMASIAGSMLVGYAGLGVPIEYLLAASLMAIPSGLHYGRILGACVAGGWLYRPEISH
;
A
#
# COMPACT_ATOMS: atom_id res chain seq x y z
N MET A 1 8.75 -17.07 24.57
CA MET A 1 9.95 -17.03 23.68
C MET A 1 9.65 -16.34 22.36
N ASP A 2 8.44 -16.48 21.81
CA ASP A 2 8.08 -15.89 20.51
C ASP A 2 8.05 -14.36 20.51
N LEU A 3 7.56 -13.73 21.58
CA LEU A 3 7.50 -12.27 21.67
C LEU A 3 8.91 -11.64 21.74
N LEU A 4 9.85 -12.29 22.43
CA LEU A 4 11.25 -11.89 22.43
C LEU A 4 11.87 -12.02 21.03
N ARG A 5 11.58 -13.12 20.32
CA ARG A 5 12.03 -13.33 18.94
C ARG A 5 11.48 -12.25 17.99
N SER A 6 10.21 -11.87 18.13
CA SER A 6 9.60 -10.78 17.35
C SER A 6 10.26 -9.42 17.65
N LEU A 7 10.51 -9.11 18.92
CA LEU A 7 11.20 -7.87 19.31
C LEU A 7 12.62 -7.81 18.77
N VAL A 8 13.38 -8.91 18.89
CA VAL A 8 14.74 -9.02 18.33
C VAL A 8 14.71 -8.84 16.81
N GLY A 9 13.74 -9.46 16.12
CA GLY A 9 13.55 -9.27 14.68
C GLY A 9 13.31 -7.81 14.29
N MET A 10 12.42 -7.10 15.00
CA MET A 10 12.20 -5.67 14.79
C MET A 10 13.48 -4.86 15.02
N CYS A 11 14.21 -5.10 16.12
CA CYS A 11 15.47 -4.43 16.40
C CYS A 11 16.53 -4.66 15.31
N ILE A 12 16.62 -5.87 14.76
CA ILE A 12 17.55 -6.20 13.66
C ILE A 12 17.18 -5.42 12.39
N LEU A 13 15.89 -5.37 12.00
CA LEU A 13 15.46 -4.62 10.82
C LEU A 13 15.73 -3.12 10.96
N LEU A 14 15.48 -2.56 12.16
CA LEU A 14 15.80 -1.17 12.47
C LEU A 14 17.32 -0.92 12.44
N LEU A 15 18.12 -1.86 12.94
CA LEU A 15 19.58 -1.78 12.91
C LEU A 15 20.09 -1.76 11.46
N ILE A 16 19.57 -2.66 10.61
CA ILE A 16 19.92 -2.70 9.19
C ILE A 16 19.60 -1.35 8.54
N ALA A 17 18.37 -0.84 8.74
CA ALA A 17 17.99 0.47 8.19
C ALA A 17 18.90 1.60 8.71
N TYR A 18 19.27 1.58 9.98
CA TYR A 18 20.19 2.55 10.57
C TYR A 18 21.62 2.45 10.01
N LEU A 19 22.12 1.24 9.75
CA LEU A 19 23.45 1.03 9.16
C LEU A 19 23.53 1.58 7.73
N PHE A 20 22.49 1.37 6.94
CA PHE A 20 22.38 1.87 5.57
C PHE A 20 21.85 3.32 5.46
N SER A 21 21.68 4.02 6.59
CA SER A 21 21.26 5.42 6.60
C SER A 21 22.32 6.34 6.01
N VAL A 22 21.92 7.22 5.09
CA VAL A 22 22.80 8.21 4.45
C VAL A 22 23.37 9.20 5.47
N ASN A 23 22.56 9.66 6.43
CA ASN A 23 23.01 10.57 7.47
C ASN A 23 22.31 10.32 8.81
N LYS A 24 22.96 9.50 9.62
CA LYS A 24 22.49 9.05 10.94
C LYS A 24 22.16 10.20 11.91
N ARG A 25 22.81 11.37 11.75
CA ARG A 25 22.61 12.53 12.65
C ARG A 25 21.35 13.34 12.33
N LYS A 26 20.79 13.21 11.14
CA LYS A 26 19.60 13.96 10.70
C LYS A 26 18.29 13.17 10.85
N ILE A 27 18.35 11.98 11.45
CA ILE A 27 17.16 11.17 11.72
C ILE A 27 16.29 11.87 12.75
N LYS A 28 15.08 12.27 12.35
CA LYS A 28 14.09 12.87 13.26
C LYS A 28 13.38 11.77 14.03
N LEU A 29 13.84 11.52 15.26
CA LEU A 29 13.28 10.49 16.15
C LEU A 29 11.77 10.62 16.39
N ARG A 30 11.24 11.86 16.42
CA ARG A 30 9.80 12.10 16.55
C ARG A 30 9.00 11.46 15.42
N THR A 31 9.43 11.63 14.17
CA THR A 31 8.72 11.09 12.98
C THR A 31 8.93 9.60 12.81
N VAL A 32 10.16 9.12 13.03
CA VAL A 32 10.49 7.69 12.92
C VAL A 32 9.78 6.90 14.03
N GLY A 33 9.81 7.40 15.26
CA GLY A 33 9.13 6.79 16.40
C GLY A 33 7.61 6.82 16.27
N SER A 34 7.02 7.93 15.82
CA SER A 34 5.57 7.99 15.59
C SER A 34 5.12 7.04 14.49
N ALA A 35 5.91 6.91 13.41
CA ALA A 35 5.61 5.97 12.33
C ALA A 35 5.68 4.51 12.80
N LEU A 36 6.71 4.14 13.57
CA LEU A 36 6.83 2.78 14.13
C LEU A 36 5.68 2.47 15.08
N LEU A 37 5.37 3.40 16.00
CA LEU A 37 4.28 3.26 16.96
C LEU A 37 2.95 3.13 16.23
N LEU A 38 2.72 3.95 15.20
CA LEU A 38 1.49 3.90 14.41
C LEU A 38 1.36 2.55 13.67
N GLN A 39 2.44 2.05 13.08
CA GLN A 39 2.45 0.73 12.42
C GLN A 39 2.11 -0.40 13.40
N ILE A 40 2.76 -0.43 14.57
CA ILE A 40 2.49 -1.44 15.62
C ILE A 40 1.06 -1.31 16.13
N THR A 41 0.58 -0.08 16.34
CA THR A 41 -0.79 0.19 16.80
C THR A 41 -1.83 -0.28 15.78
N LEU A 42 -1.64 0.04 14.49
CA LEU A 42 -2.53 -0.43 13.43
C LEU A 42 -2.54 -1.96 13.35
N GLY A 43 -1.38 -2.60 13.42
CA GLY A 43 -1.27 -4.07 13.46
C GLY A 43 -2.00 -4.67 14.66
N ALA A 44 -1.81 -4.10 15.86
CA ALA A 44 -2.49 -4.56 17.07
C ALA A 44 -4.02 -4.37 16.97
N VAL A 45 -4.50 -3.22 16.49
CA VAL A 45 -5.94 -2.97 16.33
C VAL A 45 -6.53 -3.93 15.31
N MET A 46 -5.91 -4.10 14.14
CA MET A 46 -6.47 -4.90 13.04
C MET A 46 -6.34 -6.42 13.25
N LEU A 47 -5.25 -6.88 13.89
CA LEU A 47 -4.92 -8.32 14.00
C LEU A 47 -5.08 -8.90 15.40
N TYR A 48 -5.25 -8.08 16.44
CA TYR A 48 -5.38 -8.57 17.82
C TYR A 48 -6.73 -8.18 18.44
N VAL A 49 -7.14 -6.91 18.33
CA VAL A 49 -8.38 -6.42 18.96
C VAL A 49 -9.62 -6.97 18.23
N PRO A 50 -10.60 -7.56 18.94
CA PRO A 50 -11.80 -8.15 18.31
C PRO A 50 -12.58 -7.16 17.44
N ALA A 51 -12.76 -5.92 17.91
CA ALA A 51 -13.44 -4.88 17.15
C ALA A 51 -12.72 -4.53 15.83
N GLY A 52 -11.38 -4.48 15.83
CA GLY A 52 -10.61 -4.19 14.63
C GLY A 52 -10.57 -5.38 13.66
N LYS A 53 -10.52 -6.62 14.16
CA LYS A 53 -10.71 -7.83 13.33
C LYS A 53 -12.06 -7.83 12.63
N TRP A 54 -13.13 -7.52 13.37
CA TRP A 54 -14.48 -7.42 12.81
C TRP A 54 -14.57 -6.34 11.74
N PHE A 55 -13.96 -5.16 11.98
CA PHE A 55 -13.91 -4.07 11.02
C PHE A 55 -13.19 -4.45 9.73
N ILE A 56 -11.98 -5.03 9.83
CA ILE A 56 -11.21 -5.45 8.65
C ILE A 56 -11.91 -6.60 7.90
N SER A 57 -12.47 -7.58 8.61
CA SER A 57 -13.24 -8.65 7.98
C SER A 57 -14.49 -8.11 7.26
N SER A 58 -15.14 -7.08 7.80
CA SER A 58 -16.27 -6.42 7.13
C SER A 58 -15.84 -5.78 5.81
N ILE A 59 -14.70 -5.09 5.79
CA ILE A 59 -14.13 -4.53 4.54
C ILE A 59 -13.73 -5.65 3.59
N ALA A 60 -13.06 -6.70 4.08
CA ALA A 60 -12.65 -7.84 3.27
C ALA A 60 -13.85 -8.52 2.60
N ASN A 61 -14.97 -8.67 3.31
CA ASN A 61 -16.21 -9.21 2.76
C ASN A 61 -16.80 -8.34 1.65
N VAL A 62 -16.74 -7.00 1.81
CA VAL A 62 -17.16 -6.07 0.74
C VAL A 62 -16.25 -6.21 -0.48
N VAL A 63 -14.93 -6.24 -0.28
CA VAL A 63 -13.96 -6.43 -1.38
C VAL A 63 -14.18 -7.77 -2.08
N ASN A 64 -14.36 -8.86 -1.34
CA ASN A 64 -14.68 -10.19 -1.88
C ASN A 64 -15.95 -10.16 -2.73
N ARG A 65 -17.01 -9.51 -2.26
CA ARG A 65 -18.26 -9.36 -3.04
C ARG A 65 -18.02 -8.59 -4.34
N VAL A 66 -17.25 -7.51 -4.28
CA VAL A 66 -16.91 -6.74 -5.49
C VAL A 66 -16.10 -7.61 -6.47
N ILE A 67 -15.12 -8.37 -5.98
CA ILE A 67 -14.34 -9.30 -6.80
C ILE A 67 -15.24 -10.36 -7.43
N SER A 68 -16.22 -10.91 -6.69
CA SER A 68 -17.12 -11.94 -7.21
C SER A 68 -17.98 -11.47 -8.40
N TYR A 69 -18.20 -10.15 -8.57
CA TYR A 69 -18.87 -9.64 -9.77
C TYR A 69 -18.02 -9.81 -11.04
N SER A 70 -16.70 -9.93 -10.91
CA SER A 70 -15.82 -10.22 -12.05
C SER A 70 -15.95 -11.65 -12.57
N ASP A 71 -16.50 -12.58 -11.78
CA ASP A 71 -16.75 -13.96 -12.23
C ASP A 71 -17.78 -13.99 -13.36
N ALA A 72 -18.79 -13.12 -13.32
CA ALA A 72 -19.78 -12.99 -14.39
C ALA A 72 -19.14 -12.50 -15.70
N GLY A 73 -18.20 -11.54 -15.61
CA GLY A 73 -17.44 -11.06 -16.76
C GLY A 73 -16.50 -12.14 -17.33
N SER A 74 -15.84 -12.90 -16.46
CA SER A 74 -14.97 -14.01 -16.84
C SER A 74 -15.76 -15.12 -17.53
N ALA A 75 -16.93 -15.49 -17.00
CA ALA A 75 -17.83 -16.47 -17.60
C ALA A 75 -18.37 -16.02 -18.96
N PHE A 76 -18.63 -14.72 -19.13
CA PHE A 76 -19.05 -14.15 -20.41
C PHE A 76 -17.94 -14.26 -21.48
N ILE A 77 -16.69 -13.95 -21.13
CA ILE A 77 -15.56 -13.96 -22.07
C ILE A 77 -15.05 -15.38 -22.36
N PHE A 78 -14.86 -16.19 -21.32
CA PHE A 78 -14.19 -17.50 -21.40
C PHE A 78 -15.15 -18.69 -21.35
N GLY A 79 -16.44 -18.46 -21.12
CA GLY A 79 -17.47 -19.49 -21.17
C GLY A 79 -17.18 -20.67 -20.22
N GLY A 80 -17.14 -21.87 -20.78
CA GLY A 80 -16.93 -23.11 -20.04
C GLY A 80 -15.53 -23.28 -19.42
N LEU A 81 -14.53 -22.48 -19.84
CA LEU A 81 -13.15 -22.57 -19.36
C LEU A 81 -12.95 -22.07 -17.92
N VAL A 82 -13.93 -21.36 -17.36
CA VAL A 82 -13.99 -20.95 -15.95
C VAL A 82 -15.10 -21.68 -15.19
N GLY A 83 -15.75 -22.65 -15.84
CA GLY A 83 -16.89 -23.38 -15.29
C GLY A 83 -16.47 -24.60 -14.46
N PRO A 84 -17.39 -25.14 -13.65
CA PRO A 84 -17.13 -26.30 -12.78
C PRO A 84 -16.72 -27.56 -13.54
N LYS A 85 -17.04 -27.64 -14.84
CA LYS A 85 -16.61 -28.75 -15.73
C LYS A 85 -15.09 -28.87 -15.83
N MET A 86 -14.35 -27.76 -15.72
CA MET A 86 -12.88 -27.78 -15.75
C MET A 86 -12.30 -28.56 -14.57
N ASN A 87 -12.89 -28.45 -13.37
CA ASN A 87 -12.40 -29.20 -12.21
C ASN A 87 -12.60 -30.71 -12.36
N VAL A 88 -13.62 -31.13 -13.11
CA VAL A 88 -13.88 -32.55 -13.42
C VAL A 88 -12.95 -33.06 -14.52
N LEU A 89 -12.68 -32.25 -15.55
CA LEU A 89 -11.84 -32.63 -16.68
C LEU A 89 -10.34 -32.71 -16.33
N PHE A 90 -9.91 -31.94 -15.34
CA PHE A 90 -8.50 -31.81 -14.95
C PHE A 90 -8.22 -32.35 -13.54
N ASP A 91 -9.02 -33.28 -13.03
CA ASP A 91 -8.81 -33.95 -11.72
C ASP A 91 -8.48 -32.99 -10.56
N GLY A 92 -9.25 -31.90 -10.44
CA GLY A 92 -9.05 -30.86 -9.42
C GLY A 92 -8.08 -29.73 -9.79
N ALA A 93 -7.39 -29.81 -10.93
CA ALA A 93 -6.56 -28.73 -11.49
C ALA A 93 -7.32 -27.81 -12.46
N GLY A 94 -8.65 -27.73 -12.35
CA GLY A 94 -9.49 -26.92 -13.23
C GLY A 94 -9.43 -25.41 -12.97
N PHE A 95 -8.74 -24.97 -11.91
CA PHE A 95 -8.51 -23.55 -11.64
C PHE A 95 -7.40 -22.99 -12.54
N VAL A 96 -7.79 -22.37 -13.64
CA VAL A 96 -6.83 -21.69 -14.53
C VAL A 96 -6.64 -20.25 -14.06
N PHE A 97 -5.49 -19.99 -13.42
CA PHE A 97 -5.13 -18.66 -12.89
C PHE A 97 -5.38 -17.53 -13.90
N ALA A 98 -4.99 -17.74 -15.16
CA ALA A 98 -5.12 -16.74 -16.21
C ALA A 98 -6.57 -16.31 -16.49
N PHE A 99 -7.55 -17.21 -16.33
CA PHE A 99 -8.95 -16.94 -16.65
C PHE A 99 -9.77 -16.48 -15.45
N HIS A 100 -9.31 -16.76 -14.22
CA HIS A 100 -9.99 -16.30 -13.01
C HIS A 100 -9.39 -15.00 -12.46
N VAL A 101 -8.06 -14.86 -12.50
CA VAL A 101 -7.39 -13.79 -11.76
C VAL A 101 -7.12 -12.57 -12.63
N LEU A 102 -6.63 -12.77 -13.86
CA LEU A 102 -6.32 -11.63 -14.76
C LEU A 102 -7.57 -10.79 -15.11
N PRO A 103 -8.75 -11.38 -15.39
CA PRO A 103 -9.95 -10.58 -15.67
C PRO A 103 -10.43 -9.83 -14.44
N ALA A 104 -10.28 -10.41 -13.24
CA ALA A 104 -10.62 -9.75 -11.98
C ALA A 104 -9.71 -8.53 -11.72
N ILE A 105 -8.42 -8.61 -12.07
CA ILE A 105 -7.50 -7.47 -12.06
C ILE A 105 -7.99 -6.37 -13.01
N ILE A 106 -8.32 -6.72 -14.26
CA ILE A 106 -8.84 -5.77 -15.27
C ILE A 106 -10.12 -5.09 -14.75
N PHE A 107 -11.05 -5.87 -14.21
CA PHE A 107 -12.29 -5.37 -13.63
C PHE A 107 -12.02 -4.36 -12.51
N ILE A 108 -11.17 -4.71 -11.53
CA ILE A 108 -10.86 -3.80 -10.41
C ILE A 108 -10.12 -2.55 -10.88
N THR A 109 -9.19 -2.64 -11.84
CA THR A 109 -8.53 -1.44 -12.39
C THR A 109 -9.53 -0.50 -13.08
N SER A 110 -10.49 -1.05 -13.83
CA SER A 110 -11.54 -0.26 -14.48
C SER A 110 -12.48 0.38 -13.45
N LEU A 111 -12.85 -0.35 -12.39
CA LEU A 111 -13.67 0.17 -11.30
C LEU A 111 -12.98 1.30 -10.55
N ILE A 112 -11.70 1.13 -10.21
CA ILE A 112 -10.88 2.17 -9.58
C ILE A 112 -10.85 3.42 -10.47
N SER A 113 -10.64 3.27 -11.78
CA SER A 113 -10.66 4.39 -12.74
C SER A 113 -11.99 5.16 -12.73
N ILE A 114 -13.12 4.45 -12.69
CA ILE A 114 -14.46 5.06 -12.55
C ILE A 114 -14.59 5.80 -11.22
N LEU A 115 -14.15 5.20 -10.11
CA LEU A 115 -14.18 5.85 -8.79
C LEU A 115 -13.28 7.09 -8.71
N TYR A 116 -12.20 7.14 -9.49
CA TYR A 116 -11.37 8.34 -9.67
C TYR A 116 -12.12 9.41 -10.46
N TYR A 117 -12.77 9.04 -11.58
CA TYR A 117 -13.56 9.96 -12.38
C TYR A 117 -14.74 10.57 -11.59
N LEU A 118 -15.40 9.77 -10.74
CA LEU A 118 -16.48 10.22 -9.86
C LEU A 118 -15.99 11.04 -8.64
N GLY A 119 -14.68 11.11 -8.40
CA GLY A 119 -14.09 11.85 -7.28
C GLY A 119 -14.13 11.16 -5.92
N VAL A 120 -14.66 9.93 -5.83
CA VAL A 120 -14.75 9.16 -4.57
C VAL A 120 -13.36 8.85 -4.01
N MET A 121 -12.42 8.46 -4.87
CA MET A 121 -11.03 8.20 -4.45
C MET A 121 -10.34 9.47 -3.94
N GLY A 122 -10.55 10.61 -4.61
CA GLY A 122 -10.00 11.89 -4.16
C GLY A 122 -10.50 12.26 -2.77
N TRP A 123 -11.78 12.06 -2.49
CA TRP A 123 -12.36 12.27 -1.16
C TRP A 123 -11.74 11.36 -0.10
N LEU A 124 -11.65 10.05 -0.40
CA LEU A 124 -11.10 9.05 0.52
C LEU A 124 -9.61 9.29 0.83
N ILE A 125 -8.80 9.54 -0.20
CA ILE A 125 -7.37 9.80 -0.06
C ILE A 125 -7.13 11.11 0.70
N ASN A 126 -7.96 12.13 0.51
CA ASN A 126 -7.85 13.37 1.29
C ASN A 126 -8.11 13.15 2.78
N ILE A 127 -9.08 12.30 3.15
CA ILE A 127 -9.38 11.98 4.55
C ILE A 127 -8.22 11.21 5.17
N LEU A 128 -7.82 10.09 4.55
CA LEU A 128 -6.73 9.26 5.06
C LEU A 128 -5.41 10.04 5.06
N GLY A 129 -5.10 10.75 3.98
CA GLY A 129 -3.90 11.57 3.84
C GLY A 129 -3.82 12.64 4.93
N SER A 130 -4.92 13.32 5.24
CA SER A 130 -4.97 14.32 6.32
C SER A 130 -4.83 13.67 7.71
N LEU A 131 -5.39 12.47 7.91
CA LEU A 131 -5.23 11.70 9.14
C LEU A 131 -3.76 11.33 9.38
N PHE A 132 -3.13 10.67 8.42
CA PHE A 132 -1.71 10.28 8.51
C PHE A 132 -0.77 11.49 8.57
N GLN A 133 -1.11 12.59 7.89
CA GLN A 133 -0.34 13.84 7.96
C GLN A 133 -0.28 14.35 9.40
N LYS A 134 -1.43 14.39 10.09
CA LYS A 134 -1.51 14.86 11.49
C LYS A 134 -0.82 13.91 12.47
N LEU A 135 -1.01 12.60 12.29
CA LEU A 135 -0.43 11.58 13.17
C LEU A 135 1.10 11.51 13.06
N LEU A 136 1.64 11.70 11.86
CA LEU A 136 3.08 11.54 11.59
C LEU A 136 3.84 12.88 11.53
N GLY A 137 3.14 14.00 11.42
CA GLY A 137 3.75 15.33 11.36
C GLY A 137 4.57 15.55 10.09
N ILE A 138 4.11 15.00 8.96
CA ILE A 138 4.79 15.05 7.66
C ILE A 138 4.10 16.02 6.69
N SER A 139 4.66 16.22 5.49
CA SER A 139 4.05 17.11 4.51
C SER A 139 2.78 16.51 3.91
N LYS A 140 1.85 17.38 3.52
CA LYS A 140 0.57 16.96 2.95
C LYS A 140 0.75 16.14 1.66
N VAL A 141 1.74 16.51 0.84
CA VAL A 141 2.03 15.85 -0.42
C VAL A 141 2.59 14.44 -0.18
N GLU A 142 3.52 14.29 0.77
CA GLU A 142 4.09 13.00 1.15
C GLU A 142 3.02 12.05 1.70
N SER A 143 2.18 12.54 2.60
CA SER A 143 1.09 11.74 3.18
C SER A 143 0.06 11.33 2.12
N PHE A 144 -0.31 12.26 1.23
CA PHE A 144 -1.23 11.99 0.13
C PHE A 144 -0.67 10.93 -0.83
N ALA A 145 0.60 11.05 -1.20
CA ALA A 145 1.27 10.09 -2.06
C ALA A 145 1.35 8.71 -1.39
N ALA A 146 1.71 8.64 -0.11
CA ALA A 146 1.81 7.39 0.64
C ALA A 146 0.44 6.68 0.82
N VAL A 147 -0.65 7.43 0.96
CA VAL A 147 -2.00 6.83 1.00
C VAL A 147 -2.45 6.36 -0.38
N THR A 148 -2.09 7.11 -1.43
CA THR A 148 -2.45 6.77 -2.81
C THR A 148 -1.87 5.42 -3.25
N THR A 149 -0.69 5.05 -2.75
CA THR A 149 -0.01 3.78 -3.13
C THR A 149 -0.81 2.53 -2.79
N ILE A 150 -1.72 2.60 -1.81
CA ILE A 150 -2.59 1.48 -1.47
C ILE A 150 -3.59 1.18 -2.59
N PHE A 151 -4.04 2.21 -3.30
CA PHE A 151 -5.09 2.08 -4.31
C PHE A 151 -4.51 1.86 -5.69
N LEU A 152 -3.64 2.77 -6.14
CA LEU A 152 -3.10 2.83 -7.50
C LEU A 152 -1.76 2.06 -7.67
N GLY A 153 -1.08 1.71 -6.58
CA GLY A 153 0.22 1.04 -6.66
C GLY A 153 1.33 1.90 -7.24
N GLN A 154 2.56 1.38 -7.22
CA GLN A 154 3.77 2.16 -7.52
C GLN A 154 3.87 2.69 -8.95
N ASN A 155 3.36 1.94 -9.94
CA ASN A 155 3.49 2.32 -11.35
C ASN A 155 2.68 3.57 -11.72
N GLU A 156 1.67 3.90 -10.91
CA GLU A 156 0.73 4.98 -11.17
C GLU A 156 1.05 6.23 -10.33
N ILE A 157 1.88 6.08 -9.27
CA ILE A 157 2.32 7.20 -8.42
C ILE A 157 2.95 8.34 -9.19
N PRO A 158 3.90 8.12 -10.13
CA PRO A 158 4.52 9.23 -10.86
C PRO A 158 3.50 10.13 -11.57
N ALA A 159 2.41 9.56 -12.08
CA ALA A 159 1.34 10.34 -12.72
C ALA A 159 0.56 11.19 -11.70
N VAL A 160 0.24 10.63 -10.53
CA VAL A 160 -0.51 11.33 -9.47
C VAL A 160 0.33 12.42 -8.80
N VAL A 161 1.61 12.16 -8.56
CA VAL A 161 2.49 13.12 -7.88
C VAL A 161 3.12 14.14 -8.83
N LYS A 162 3.00 13.95 -10.15
CA LYS A 162 3.54 14.86 -11.20
C LYS A 162 3.38 16.36 -10.90
N PRO A 163 2.20 16.90 -10.52
CA PRO A 163 2.05 18.33 -10.25
C PRO A 163 2.80 18.80 -9.00
N PHE A 164 3.24 17.88 -8.13
CA PHE A 164 3.91 18.18 -6.87
C PHE A 164 5.39 17.81 -6.84
N ILE A 165 5.91 17.02 -7.80
CA ILE A 165 7.31 16.58 -7.84
C ILE A 165 8.27 17.78 -7.71
N ASN A 166 8.00 18.88 -8.41
CA ASN A 166 8.85 20.08 -8.37
C ASN A 166 8.83 20.82 -7.02
N LYS A 167 7.86 20.52 -6.16
CA LYS A 167 7.73 21.10 -4.81
C LYS A 167 8.25 20.18 -3.71
N MET A 168 8.63 18.94 -4.06
CA MET A 168 9.13 17.95 -3.11
C MET A 168 10.64 18.10 -2.92
N ASN A 169 11.09 18.02 -1.67
CA ASN A 169 12.51 17.84 -1.39
C ASN A 169 12.93 16.39 -1.68
N SER A 170 14.21 16.14 -1.94
CA SER A 170 14.77 14.80 -2.22
C SER A 170 14.39 13.77 -1.15
N ASN A 171 14.31 14.17 0.12
CA ASN A 171 13.89 13.27 1.20
C ASN A 171 12.39 12.92 1.12
N GLU A 172 11.54 13.85 0.68
CA GLU A 172 10.11 13.58 0.49
C GLU A 172 9.91 12.65 -0.71
N LEU A 173 10.60 12.92 -1.82
CA LEU A 173 10.56 12.08 -3.01
C LEU A 173 11.04 10.65 -2.70
N PHE A 174 12.16 10.50 -2.00
CA PHE A 174 12.66 9.19 -1.58
C PHE A 174 11.66 8.45 -0.69
N THR A 175 11.02 9.17 0.23
CA THR A 175 10.03 8.58 1.12
C THR A 175 8.77 8.14 0.37
N VAL A 176 8.34 8.89 -0.66
CA VAL A 176 7.25 8.49 -1.55
C VAL A 176 7.61 7.22 -2.33
N ILE A 177 8.84 7.10 -2.83
CA ILE A 177 9.32 5.89 -3.51
C ILE A 177 9.32 4.69 -2.53
N CYS A 178 9.86 4.86 -1.32
CA CYS A 178 9.83 3.82 -0.30
C CYS A 178 8.40 3.38 0.06
N SER A 179 7.47 4.34 0.19
CA SER A 179 6.06 4.03 0.43
C SER A 179 5.41 3.27 -0.72
N GLY A 180 5.76 3.58 -1.96
CA GLY A 180 5.30 2.84 -3.13
C GLY A 180 5.78 1.40 -3.13
N MET A 181 7.08 1.18 -2.87
CA MET A 181 7.69 -0.15 -2.79
C MET A 181 7.16 -0.99 -1.62
N ALA A 182 6.78 -0.34 -0.51
CA ALA A 182 6.26 -1.01 0.68
C ALA A 182 4.80 -1.49 0.52
N SER A 183 4.07 -0.95 -0.47
CA SER A 183 2.65 -1.19 -0.67
C SER A 183 2.37 -2.11 -1.85
N ILE A 184 1.19 -2.70 -1.87
CA ILE A 184 0.61 -3.34 -3.05
C ILE A 184 -0.52 -2.47 -3.61
N ALA A 185 -0.78 -2.58 -4.91
CA ALA A 185 -1.94 -1.95 -5.54
C ALA A 185 -3.23 -2.69 -5.18
N GLY A 186 -4.36 -1.99 -5.17
CA GLY A 186 -5.68 -2.63 -4.97
C GLY A 186 -6.00 -3.67 -6.04
N SER A 187 -5.50 -3.48 -7.26
CA SER A 187 -5.61 -4.46 -8.34
C SER A 187 -4.80 -5.74 -8.06
N MET A 188 -3.59 -5.61 -7.51
CA MET A 188 -2.73 -6.75 -7.15
C MET A 188 -3.25 -7.53 -5.94
N LEU A 189 -4.02 -6.89 -5.05
CA LEU A 189 -4.71 -7.56 -3.95
C LEU A 189 -5.62 -8.67 -4.48
N VAL A 190 -6.34 -8.44 -5.57
CA VAL A 190 -7.17 -9.45 -6.25
C VAL A 190 -6.32 -10.62 -6.73
N GLY A 191 -5.15 -10.30 -7.29
CA GLY A 191 -4.14 -11.25 -7.71
C GLY A 191 -3.80 -12.27 -6.63
N TYR A 192 -3.38 -11.74 -5.47
CA TYR A 192 -3.00 -12.56 -4.32
C TYR A 192 -4.20 -13.25 -3.66
N ALA A 193 -5.36 -12.59 -3.60
CA ALA A 193 -6.59 -13.21 -3.10
C ALA A 193 -7.01 -14.42 -3.95
N GLY A 194 -6.87 -14.33 -5.28
CA GLY A 194 -7.12 -15.44 -6.20
C GLY A 194 -6.14 -16.62 -6.05
N LEU A 195 -4.98 -16.39 -5.43
CA LEU A 195 -4.03 -17.44 -5.04
C LEU A 195 -4.34 -18.04 -3.65
N GLY A 196 -5.42 -17.62 -3.00
CA GLY A 196 -5.84 -18.10 -1.69
C GLY A 196 -5.26 -17.33 -0.50
N VAL A 197 -4.63 -16.17 -0.73
CA VAL A 197 -4.15 -15.32 0.38
C VAL A 197 -5.33 -14.60 1.03
N PRO A 198 -5.48 -14.65 2.37
CA PRO A 198 -6.59 -13.98 3.06
C PRO A 198 -6.60 -12.46 2.81
N ILE A 199 -7.75 -11.94 2.36
CA ILE A 199 -7.91 -10.51 2.03
C ILE A 199 -7.71 -9.64 3.27
N GLU A 200 -8.09 -10.12 4.45
CA GLU A 200 -7.91 -9.43 5.73
C GLU A 200 -6.43 -9.08 5.96
N TYR A 201 -5.52 -10.01 5.65
CA TYR A 201 -4.09 -9.80 5.79
C TYR A 201 -3.55 -8.85 4.72
N LEU A 202 -4.04 -8.95 3.48
CA LEU A 202 -3.66 -8.02 2.40
C LEU A 202 -4.10 -6.59 2.72
N LEU A 203 -5.33 -6.40 3.21
CA LEU A 203 -5.85 -5.09 3.60
C LEU A 203 -5.10 -4.50 4.81
N ALA A 204 -4.85 -5.31 5.84
CA ALA A 204 -4.08 -4.89 7.00
C ALA A 204 -2.65 -4.50 6.60
N ALA A 205 -2.00 -5.32 5.76
CA ALA A 205 -0.66 -5.06 5.25
C ALA A 205 -0.61 -3.75 4.45
N SER A 206 -1.57 -3.49 3.56
CA SER A 206 -1.65 -2.25 2.79
C SER A 206 -1.77 -1.01 3.68
N LEU A 207 -2.59 -1.05 4.73
CA LEU A 207 -2.72 0.10 5.66
C LEU A 207 -1.47 0.28 6.53
N MET A 208 -0.82 -0.81 6.94
CA MET A 208 0.46 -0.78 7.66
C MET A 208 1.63 -0.35 6.76
N ALA A 209 1.50 -0.50 5.43
CA ALA A 209 2.51 -0.08 4.48
C ALA A 209 2.76 1.43 4.54
N ILE A 210 1.72 2.26 4.74
CA ILE A 210 1.84 3.73 4.85
C ILE A 210 2.87 4.13 5.91
N PRO A 211 2.67 3.86 7.22
CA PRO A 211 3.64 4.25 8.22
C PRO A 211 4.99 3.52 8.06
N SER A 212 5.01 2.29 7.56
CA SER A 212 6.26 1.54 7.39
C SER A 212 7.16 2.13 6.31
N GLY A 213 6.61 2.50 5.15
CA GLY A 213 7.35 3.11 4.05
C GLY A 213 7.88 4.48 4.45
N LEU A 214 7.09 5.25 5.20
CA LEU A 214 7.51 6.51 5.80
C LEU A 214 8.63 6.30 6.83
N HIS A 215 8.49 5.32 7.71
CA HIS A 215 9.47 4.99 8.74
C HIS A 215 10.83 4.67 8.14
N TYR A 216 10.90 3.68 7.24
CA TYR A 216 12.15 3.27 6.59
C TYR A 216 12.68 4.35 5.63
N GLY A 217 11.80 5.07 4.92
CA GLY A 217 12.18 6.20 4.07
C GLY A 217 12.87 7.32 4.85
N ARG A 218 12.41 7.61 6.08
CA ARG A 218 13.01 8.63 6.96
C ARG A 218 14.30 8.18 7.65
N ILE A 219 14.48 6.88 7.90
CA ILE A 219 15.75 6.35 8.42
C ILE A 219 16.80 6.32 7.31
N LEU A 220 16.48 5.72 6.16
CA LEU A 220 17.43 5.53 5.06
C LEU A 220 17.77 6.87 4.39
N GLY A 221 16.74 7.67 4.09
CA GLY A 221 16.88 8.92 3.36
C GLY A 221 17.43 10.08 4.17
N ALA A 222 17.46 9.95 5.51
CA ALA A 222 17.73 10.95 6.55
C ALA A 222 18.44 12.24 6.09
N CYS A 223 17.70 13.03 5.29
CA CYS A 223 17.97 14.38 4.85
C CYS A 223 19.28 14.60 4.03
N VAL A 224 19.24 14.25 2.74
CA VAL A 224 20.13 14.82 1.70
C VAL A 224 20.01 16.35 1.75
N ALA A 225 21.03 17.01 2.29
CA ALA A 225 21.32 18.40 2.00
C ALA A 225 22.64 18.39 1.22
N GLY A 226 22.57 18.73 -0.06
CA GLY A 226 23.70 18.76 -0.99
C GLY A 226 23.58 17.72 -2.11
N GLY A 227 23.17 18.18 -3.30
CA GLY A 227 23.13 17.43 -4.57
C GLY A 227 22.02 16.37 -4.62
N TRP A 228 20.87 16.63 -5.26
CA TRP A 228 20.66 16.38 -6.70
C TRP A 228 19.72 17.39 -7.37
N LEU A 229 19.51 18.56 -6.76
CA LEU A 229 18.94 19.74 -7.40
C LEU A 229 19.65 20.98 -6.86
N TYR A 230 20.90 21.18 -7.26
CA TYR A 230 21.46 22.52 -7.29
C TYR A 230 20.75 23.23 -8.45
N ARG A 231 19.67 23.95 -8.16
CA ARG A 231 19.36 25.16 -8.92
C ARG A 231 19.35 26.33 -7.96
N PRO A 232 20.35 27.23 -8.04
CA PRO A 232 20.21 28.55 -7.46
C PRO A 232 19.12 29.29 -8.25
N GLU A 233 18.42 30.18 -7.56
CA GLU A 233 17.71 31.34 -8.12
C GLU A 233 16.72 31.09 -9.27
N ILE A 234 15.43 31.22 -8.98
CA ILE A 234 14.58 32.06 -9.84
C ILE A 234 13.81 33.00 -8.90
N SER A 235 14.41 34.15 -8.64
CA SER A 235 13.68 35.41 -8.53
C SER A 235 12.99 35.65 -9.87
N HIS A 236 11.66 35.78 -9.86
CA HIS A 236 10.82 36.73 -10.61
C HIS A 236 9.36 36.30 -10.48
#